data_AF-A0AAN6J2P5-F1
#
_entry.id   AF-A0AAN6J2P5-F1
#
_cell.length_a   1.000
_cell.length_b   1.000
_cell.length_c   1.000
_cell.angle_alpha   90.00
_cell.angle_beta   90.00
_cell.angle_gamma   90.00
#
_symmetry.space_group_name_H-M   'P 1'
#
loop_
_entity.id
_entity.type
_entity.pdbx_description
1 polymer ?
#
loop_
_entity_poly.entity_id
_entity_poly.type
_entity_poly.pdbx_seq_one_letter_code
_entity_poly.pdbx_strand_id
1 'polypeptide(L)'
;MPLRPDSFETPDPSPPPFPLTDVDRAVLAMSDDEFQPHTWEELKQIIAEHDLSVLKRRPSDLRRYQAWSADIKARYGSVPNFVMAERLQWSPLASSAPDAKPEFAVKNPVPFADPDDYKILLNDWPYGLAPGIGHLIVWLKTRLESEPTRGDMTPESRQQVEEFIQKTFVDRIKDLPGEPEKIMWFRNWTALQSVPGLEHVHVLVRNVPEDIVREWTDGVPPLHEEVAQFQHQR
;
A
#
# COMPACT_ATOMS: atom_id res chain seq x y z
N MET A 1 25.65 4.56 10.56
CA MET A 1 26.07 3.85 11.80
C MET A 1 25.49 2.46 11.78
N PRO A 2 26.25 1.40 12.12
CA PRO A 2 25.72 0.04 12.09
C PRO A 2 24.77 -0.23 13.27
N LEU A 3 23.69 -0.96 13.01
CA LEU A 3 22.66 -1.37 13.98
C LEU A 3 23.27 -2.24 15.08
N ARG A 4 23.09 -1.84 16.35
CA ARG A 4 23.58 -2.60 17.52
C ARG A 4 22.94 -4.01 17.58
N PRO A 5 23.71 -5.04 17.97
CA PRO A 5 23.17 -6.37 18.26
C PRO A 5 22.71 -6.47 19.72
N ASP A 6 21.76 -7.37 19.94
CA ASP A 6 21.25 -7.90 21.21
C ASP A 6 20.20 -7.08 21.98
N SER A 7 18.94 -7.45 21.75
CA SER A 7 17.96 -7.70 22.83
C SER A 7 16.71 -8.40 22.27
N PHE A 8 16.78 -9.73 22.09
CA PHE A 8 15.59 -10.57 22.09
C PHE A 8 15.31 -11.00 23.52
N GLU A 9 14.58 -10.21 24.29
CA GLU A 9 13.80 -10.67 25.46
C GLU A 9 12.97 -9.51 26.02
N THR A 10 11.68 -9.79 26.23
CA THR A 10 10.55 -8.90 26.60
C THR A 10 9.94 -8.07 25.45
N PRO A 11 8.60 -8.05 25.31
CA PRO A 11 7.95 -7.05 24.46
C PRO A 11 8.27 -5.68 25.05
N ASP A 12 8.91 -4.82 24.27
CA ASP A 12 9.10 -3.42 24.63
C ASP A 12 7.72 -2.85 25.04
N PRO A 13 7.53 -2.36 26.28
CA PRO A 13 6.26 -1.80 26.75
C PRO A 13 5.88 -0.49 26.04
N SER A 14 6.68 -0.05 25.06
CA SER A 14 6.32 1.05 24.17
C SER A 14 4.93 0.82 23.54
N PRO A 15 4.07 1.86 23.50
CA PRO A 15 2.79 1.76 22.84
C PRO A 15 3.00 1.45 21.35
N PRO A 16 2.08 0.68 20.72
CA PRO A 16 2.23 0.35 19.31
C PRO A 16 2.33 1.62 18.47
N PRO A 17 3.11 1.61 17.37
CA PRO A 17 3.36 2.80 16.58
C PRO A 17 2.09 3.38 15.97
N PHE A 18 1.01 2.60 15.88
CA PHE A 18 -0.32 3.02 15.46
C PHE A 18 -1.39 2.25 16.26
N PRO A 19 -2.63 2.77 16.34
CA PRO A 19 -3.72 2.04 16.97
C PRO A 19 -3.96 0.70 16.26
N LEU A 20 -3.93 -0.39 17.03
CA LEU A 20 -4.22 -1.72 16.51
C LEU A 20 -5.74 -1.93 16.45
N THR A 21 -6.22 -2.53 15.36
CA THR A 21 -7.59 -3.02 15.25
C THR A 21 -7.77 -4.36 15.98
N ASP A 22 -9.01 -4.85 16.10
CA ASP A 22 -9.26 -6.20 16.61
C ASP A 22 -8.67 -7.27 15.68
N VAL A 23 -8.70 -7.03 14.37
CA VAL A 23 -8.07 -7.90 13.36
C VAL A 23 -6.55 -7.95 13.58
N ASP A 24 -5.91 -6.80 13.78
CA ASP A 24 -4.46 -6.75 14.05
C ASP A 24 -4.09 -7.51 15.33
N ARG A 25 -4.87 -7.34 16.40
CA ARG A 25 -4.65 -8.06 17.67
C ARG A 25 -4.77 -9.57 17.48
N ALA A 26 -5.80 -10.02 16.77
CA ALA A 26 -5.99 -11.44 16.47
C ALA A 26 -4.82 -12.00 15.63
N VAL A 27 -4.37 -11.27 14.62
CA VAL A 27 -3.21 -11.64 13.78
C VAL A 27 -1.92 -11.69 14.58
N LEU A 28 -1.71 -10.79 15.54
CA LEU A 28 -0.51 -10.81 16.38
C LEU A 28 -0.48 -11.96 17.40
N ALA A 29 -1.64 -12.50 17.73
CA ALA A 29 -1.78 -13.63 18.65
C ALA A 29 -1.54 -15.01 18.00
N MET A 30 -1.47 -15.08 16.65
CA MET A 30 -1.22 -16.32 15.91
C MET A 30 0.22 -16.43 15.40
N SER A 31 0.61 -17.65 15.06
CA SER A 31 1.83 -17.98 14.32
C SER A 31 1.62 -17.85 12.80
N ASP A 32 2.71 -17.77 12.03
CA ASP A 32 2.63 -17.75 10.57
C ASP A 32 2.05 -19.05 10.00
N ASP A 33 2.27 -20.20 10.66
CA ASP A 33 1.75 -21.50 10.23
C ASP A 33 0.23 -21.61 10.37
N GLU A 34 -0.35 -20.89 11.33
CA GLU A 34 -1.80 -20.81 11.52
C GLU A 34 -2.47 -19.81 10.56
N PHE A 35 -1.68 -18.90 9.96
CA PHE A 35 -2.20 -17.84 9.11
C PHE A 35 -2.68 -18.38 7.76
N GLN A 36 -3.94 -18.12 7.44
CA GLN A 36 -4.50 -18.38 6.11
C GLN A 36 -4.39 -17.13 5.24
N PRO A 37 -3.65 -17.19 4.11
CA PRO A 37 -3.54 -16.08 3.18
C PRO A 37 -4.84 -15.82 2.44
N HIS A 38 -5.10 -14.54 2.15
CA HIS A 38 -6.24 -14.12 1.35
C HIS A 38 -6.12 -14.67 -0.08
N THR A 39 -7.11 -15.47 -0.47
CA THR A 39 -7.25 -16.00 -1.82
C THR A 39 -7.83 -14.95 -2.76
N TRP A 40 -7.69 -15.17 -4.07
CA TRP A 40 -8.24 -14.25 -5.07
C TRP A 40 -9.76 -14.08 -4.95
N GLU A 41 -10.50 -15.17 -4.74
CA GLU A 41 -11.96 -15.12 -4.61
C GLU A 41 -12.41 -14.44 -3.31
N GLU A 42 -11.71 -14.65 -2.19
CA GLU A 42 -11.99 -13.91 -0.95
C GLU A 42 -11.75 -12.40 -1.14
N LEU A 43 -10.66 -12.01 -1.82
CA LEU A 43 -10.37 -10.61 -2.11
C LEU A 43 -11.43 -9.99 -3.02
N LYS A 44 -11.92 -10.71 -4.03
CA LYS A 44 -13.05 -10.28 -4.86
C LYS A 44 -14.29 -10.01 -4.01
N GLN A 45 -14.61 -10.93 -3.11
CA GLN A 45 -15.76 -10.78 -2.21
C GLN A 45 -15.60 -9.59 -1.28
N ILE A 46 -14.45 -9.45 -0.63
CA ILE A 46 -14.11 -8.32 0.27
C ILE A 46 -14.27 -6.98 -0.44
N ILE A 47 -13.75 -6.86 -1.67
CA ILE A 47 -13.86 -5.62 -2.45
C ILE A 47 -15.31 -5.36 -2.86
N ALA A 48 -16.04 -6.37 -3.31
CA ALA A 48 -17.44 -6.24 -3.70
C ALA A 48 -18.34 -5.81 -2.53
N GLU A 49 -18.10 -6.37 -1.33
CA GLU A 49 -18.82 -6.05 -0.10
C GLU A 49 -18.35 -4.74 0.54
N HIS A 50 -17.28 -4.14 0.02
CA HIS A 50 -16.62 -2.96 0.56
C HIS A 50 -16.11 -3.11 2.01
N ASP A 51 -15.93 -4.35 2.49
CA ASP A 51 -15.43 -4.62 3.85
C ASP A 51 -13.89 -4.74 3.87
N LEU A 52 -13.22 -3.65 3.53
CA LEU A 52 -11.75 -3.62 3.50
C LEU A 52 -11.12 -3.79 4.89
N SER A 53 -11.91 -3.76 5.96
CA SER A 53 -11.44 -3.86 7.35
C SER A 53 -10.86 -5.23 7.70
N VAL A 54 -11.20 -6.27 6.94
CA VAL A 54 -10.72 -7.65 7.17
C VAL A 54 -9.39 -7.94 6.48
N LEU A 55 -8.89 -7.04 5.64
CA LEU A 55 -7.59 -7.18 4.98
C LEU A 55 -6.49 -7.18 6.04
N LYS A 56 -5.66 -8.23 6.03
CA LYS A 56 -4.69 -8.53 7.09
C LYS A 56 -3.35 -8.90 6.50
N ARG A 57 -2.29 -8.57 7.22
CA ARG A 57 -0.93 -9.01 6.93
C ARG A 57 -0.67 -10.36 7.59
N ARG A 58 0.36 -11.08 7.13
CA ARG A 58 0.88 -12.24 7.88
C ARG A 58 1.37 -11.77 9.25
N PRO A 59 1.34 -12.62 10.29
CA PRO A 59 1.76 -12.23 11.64
C PRO A 59 3.19 -11.70 11.69
N SER A 60 4.15 -12.39 11.05
CA SER A 60 5.54 -11.91 10.96
C SER A 60 5.67 -10.58 10.22
N ASP A 61 4.94 -10.39 9.12
CA ASP A 61 4.89 -9.13 8.37
C ASP A 61 4.31 -7.99 9.20
N LEU A 62 3.25 -8.23 9.97
CA LEU A 62 2.66 -7.23 10.84
C LEU A 62 3.61 -6.81 11.98
N ARG A 63 4.36 -7.76 12.56
CA ARG A 63 5.40 -7.46 13.56
C ARG A 63 6.54 -6.64 12.96
N ARG A 64 7.03 -7.03 11.78
CA ARG A 64 8.05 -6.27 11.04
C ARG A 64 7.57 -4.87 10.67
N TYR A 65 6.33 -4.74 10.21
CA TYR A 65 5.72 -3.46 9.87
C TYR A 65 5.58 -2.54 11.09
N GLN A 66 5.25 -3.08 12.27
CA GLN A 66 5.25 -2.29 13.51
C GLN A 66 6.65 -1.79 13.86
N ALA A 67 7.66 -2.67 13.87
CA ALA A 67 9.04 -2.27 14.17
C ALA A 67 9.54 -1.19 13.18
N TRP A 68 9.32 -1.40 11.89
CA TRP A 68 9.63 -0.42 10.85
C TRP A 68 8.88 0.90 11.04
N SER A 69 7.58 0.85 11.33
CA SER A 69 6.77 2.06 11.51
C SER A 69 7.25 2.90 12.70
N ALA A 70 7.67 2.25 13.80
CA ALA A 70 8.21 2.95 14.96
C ALA A 70 9.51 3.70 14.61
N ASP A 71 10.43 3.03 13.93
CA ASP A 71 11.70 3.61 13.48
C ASP A 71 11.49 4.75 12.46
N ILE A 72 10.60 4.56 11.49
CA ILE A 72 10.26 5.60 10.51
C ILE A 72 9.64 6.83 11.18
N LYS A 73 8.76 6.65 12.18
CA LYS A 73 8.21 7.78 12.93
C LYS A 73 9.29 8.52 13.71
N ALA A 74 10.26 7.81 14.28
CA ALA A 74 11.38 8.45 14.96
C ALA A 74 12.29 9.24 14.00
N ARG A 75 12.52 8.75 12.79
CA ARG A 75 13.45 9.35 11.80
C ARG A 75 12.83 10.46 10.94
N TYR A 76 11.58 10.27 10.50
CA TYR A 76 10.90 11.14 9.54
C TYR A 76 9.70 11.89 10.15
N GLY A 77 9.38 11.63 11.43
CA GLY A 77 8.19 12.17 12.11
C GLY A 77 6.90 11.43 11.75
N SER A 78 6.77 10.95 10.50
CA SER A 78 5.59 10.21 10.05
C SER A 78 5.90 9.27 8.87
N VAL A 79 5.07 8.24 8.68
CA VAL A 79 5.14 7.37 7.50
C VAL A 79 4.86 8.15 6.19
N PRO A 80 3.86 9.05 6.11
CA PRO A 80 3.70 9.92 4.94
C PRO A 80 4.96 10.71 4.57
N ASN A 81 5.68 11.27 5.54
CA ASN A 81 6.91 12.02 5.28
C ASN A 81 7.99 11.13 4.66
N PHE A 82 8.16 9.91 5.18
CA PHE A 82 9.07 8.93 4.60
C PHE A 82 8.67 8.56 3.17
N VAL A 83 7.39 8.26 2.92
CA VAL A 83 6.91 7.89 1.58
C VAL A 83 7.18 9.02 0.59
N MET A 84 6.88 10.27 0.94
CA MET A 84 7.18 11.42 0.08
C MET A 84 8.68 11.58 -0.20
N ALA A 85 9.52 11.49 0.84
CA ALA A 85 10.95 11.76 0.73
C ALA A 85 11.70 10.62 0.00
N GLU A 86 11.42 9.38 0.35
CA GLU A 86 12.26 8.22 -0.03
C GLU A 86 11.64 7.37 -1.13
N ARG A 87 10.31 7.31 -1.23
CA ARG A 87 9.62 6.44 -2.21
C ARG A 87 9.15 7.24 -3.43
N LEU A 88 8.49 8.37 -3.19
CA LEU A 88 7.90 9.19 -4.26
C LEU A 88 8.86 10.27 -4.75
N GLN A 89 9.73 10.77 -3.89
CA GLN A 89 10.60 11.93 -4.15
C GLN A 89 9.80 13.17 -4.58
N TRP A 90 8.65 13.36 -3.95
CA TRP A 90 7.76 14.50 -4.21
C TRP A 90 7.92 15.56 -3.13
N SER A 91 8.14 16.81 -3.56
CA SER A 91 8.23 17.95 -2.67
C SER A 91 6.85 18.59 -2.50
N PRO A 92 6.29 18.60 -1.27
CA PRO A 92 5.01 19.27 -1.03
C PRO A 92 5.14 20.78 -1.18
N LEU A 93 4.07 21.41 -1.64
CA LEU A 93 3.93 22.87 -1.67
C LEU A 93 3.87 23.41 -0.24
N ALA A 94 4.40 24.62 -0.06
CA ALA A 94 4.35 25.29 1.24
C ALA A 94 2.89 25.54 1.65
N SER A 95 2.50 25.05 2.81
CA SER A 95 1.20 25.33 3.43
C SER A 95 1.40 26.06 4.75
N SER A 96 0.55 27.05 5.01
CA SER A 96 0.51 27.80 6.26
C SER A 96 -0.41 27.17 7.31
N ALA A 97 -1.17 26.12 6.94
CA ALA A 97 -2.07 25.42 7.84
C ALA A 97 -1.37 24.19 8.47
N PRO A 98 -1.34 24.06 9.82
CA PRO A 98 -0.62 22.99 10.51
C PRO A 98 -1.07 21.57 10.13
N ASP A 99 -2.35 21.41 9.79
CA ASP A 99 -2.99 20.12 9.52
C ASP A 99 -3.39 19.94 8.04
N ALA A 100 -2.86 20.79 7.14
CA ALA A 100 -3.15 20.64 5.72
C ALA A 100 -2.58 19.30 5.21
N LYS A 101 -3.41 18.57 4.45
CA LYS A 101 -2.92 17.44 3.66
C LYS A 101 -1.88 17.97 2.66
N PRO A 102 -0.80 17.22 2.37
CA PRO A 102 0.21 17.68 1.43
C PRO A 102 -0.40 17.90 0.05
N GLU A 103 -0.05 19.02 -0.57
CA GLU A 103 -0.38 19.35 -1.95
C GLU A 103 0.90 19.40 -2.76
N PHE A 104 0.82 19.10 -4.05
CA PHE A 104 1.99 19.00 -4.92
C PHE A 104 1.76 19.83 -6.19
N ALA A 105 2.86 20.33 -6.76
CA ALA A 105 2.79 20.85 -8.12
C ALA A 105 2.46 19.71 -9.09
N VAL A 106 1.38 19.88 -9.85
CA VAL A 106 0.93 18.95 -10.87
C VAL A 106 1.15 19.54 -12.26
N LYS A 107 1.50 18.69 -13.23
CA LYS A 107 1.54 19.07 -14.65
C LYS A 107 0.15 19.11 -15.26
N ASN A 108 -0.74 18.23 -14.81
CA ASN A 108 -2.13 18.19 -15.24
C ASN A 108 -3.06 18.02 -14.03
N PRO A 109 -4.09 18.87 -13.88
CA PRO A 109 -5.04 18.74 -12.77
C PRO A 109 -5.98 17.53 -12.91
N VAL A 110 -6.11 16.94 -14.10
CA VAL A 110 -6.92 15.74 -14.32
C VAL A 110 -6.18 14.52 -13.78
N PRO A 111 -6.76 13.75 -12.84
CA PRO A 111 -6.13 12.54 -12.30
C PRO A 111 -5.67 11.58 -13.41
N PHE A 112 -4.47 11.01 -13.24
CA PHE A 112 -3.83 10.06 -14.16
C PHE A 112 -3.47 10.60 -15.56
N ALA A 113 -3.71 11.88 -15.86
CA ALA A 113 -3.53 12.41 -17.21
C ALA A 113 -2.06 12.65 -17.61
N ASP A 114 -1.17 12.91 -16.64
CA ASP A 114 0.27 13.06 -16.88
C ASP A 114 1.06 12.02 -16.06
N PRO A 115 1.97 11.24 -16.69
CA PRO A 115 2.77 10.22 -15.99
C PRO A 115 3.69 10.78 -14.90
N ASP A 116 4.04 12.06 -14.92
CA ASP A 116 4.85 12.68 -13.87
C ASP A 116 4.03 13.05 -12.61
N ASP A 117 2.71 12.89 -12.65
CA ASP A 117 1.79 13.20 -11.54
C ASP A 117 1.30 11.97 -10.77
N TYR A 118 1.75 10.77 -11.15
CA TYR A 118 1.52 9.55 -10.41
C TYR A 118 2.77 8.67 -10.37
N LYS A 119 2.78 7.67 -9.48
CA LYS A 119 3.85 6.67 -9.41
C LYS A 119 3.27 5.32 -9.02
N ILE A 120 3.66 4.27 -9.73
CA ILE A 120 3.24 2.90 -9.43
C ILE A 120 4.41 2.21 -8.71
N LEU A 121 4.15 1.61 -7.56
CA LEU A 121 5.15 0.89 -6.77
C LEU A 121 4.57 -0.44 -6.31
N LEU A 122 5.45 -1.44 -6.08
CA LEU A 122 5.08 -2.55 -5.21
C LEU A 122 4.80 -2.01 -3.81
N ASN A 123 3.80 -2.59 -3.14
CA ASN A 123 3.51 -2.25 -1.76
C ASN A 123 4.70 -2.69 -0.89
N ASP A 124 5.29 -1.73 -0.17
CA ASP A 124 6.40 -2.00 0.73
C ASP A 124 6.04 -2.99 1.83
N TRP A 125 4.76 -3.03 2.23
CA TRP A 125 4.20 -3.87 3.29
C TRP A 125 2.88 -4.51 2.85
N PRO A 126 2.94 -5.50 1.94
CA PRO A 126 1.76 -6.09 1.32
C PRO A 126 0.89 -6.82 2.33
N TYR A 127 -0.36 -7.10 1.95
CA TYR A 127 -1.22 -7.99 2.72
C TYR A 127 -0.73 -9.44 2.68
N GLY A 128 -1.26 -10.27 3.58
CA GLY A 128 -0.98 -11.70 3.59
C GLY A 128 -1.77 -12.38 2.48
N LEU A 129 -1.24 -12.32 1.27
CA LEU A 129 -1.88 -12.79 0.05
C LEU A 129 -1.44 -14.21 -0.31
N ALA A 130 -2.32 -14.95 -0.99
CA ALA A 130 -2.01 -16.26 -1.54
C ALA A 130 -0.93 -16.16 -2.65
N PRO A 131 -0.15 -17.24 -2.89
CA PRO A 131 0.88 -17.24 -3.92
C PRO A 131 0.37 -16.81 -5.31
N GLY A 132 1.20 -16.05 -6.02
CA GLY A 132 0.86 -15.52 -7.34
C GLY A 132 0.07 -14.20 -7.32
N ILE A 133 -0.30 -13.67 -6.15
CA ILE A 133 -0.95 -12.36 -6.04
C ILE A 133 0.09 -11.30 -5.65
N GLY A 134 0.29 -10.31 -6.52
CA GLY A 134 1.09 -9.12 -6.26
C GLY A 134 0.23 -7.97 -5.72
N HIS A 135 0.81 -7.12 -4.87
CA HIS A 135 0.16 -5.93 -4.31
C HIS A 135 0.93 -4.67 -4.73
N LEU A 136 0.31 -3.87 -5.58
CA LEU A 136 0.83 -2.60 -6.06
C LEU A 136 0.05 -1.44 -5.43
N ILE A 137 0.69 -0.28 -5.42
CA ILE A 137 0.09 0.99 -5.04
C ILE A 137 0.33 1.98 -6.18
N VAL A 138 -0.73 2.61 -6.63
CA VAL A 138 -0.70 3.76 -7.53
C VAL A 138 -0.86 5.01 -6.67
N TRP A 139 0.22 5.78 -6.53
CA TRP A 139 0.25 7.05 -5.80
C TRP A 139 -0.09 8.20 -6.74
N LEU A 140 -0.86 9.18 -6.28
CA LEU A 140 -1.23 10.36 -7.06
C LEU A 140 -0.84 11.65 -6.33
N LYS A 141 -0.38 12.64 -7.11
CA LYS A 141 -0.26 14.03 -6.66
C LYS A 141 -1.62 14.72 -6.61
N THR A 142 -2.50 14.41 -7.57
CA THR A 142 -3.89 14.89 -7.62
C THR A 142 -4.76 14.16 -6.59
N ARG A 143 -5.93 14.73 -6.29
CA ARG A 143 -6.92 14.10 -5.41
C ARG A 143 -8.02 13.42 -6.21
N LEU A 144 -8.53 12.33 -5.66
CA LEU A 144 -9.76 11.71 -6.12
C LEU A 144 -10.89 12.18 -5.20
N GLU A 145 -11.90 12.81 -5.80
CA GLU A 145 -13.05 13.33 -5.07
C GLU A 145 -13.82 12.22 -4.38
N SER A 146 -14.35 12.54 -3.20
CA SER A 146 -15.14 11.62 -2.38
C SER A 146 -16.53 12.19 -2.15
N GLU A 147 -17.52 11.30 -2.15
CA GLU A 147 -18.89 11.60 -1.76
C GLU A 147 -18.95 12.14 -0.33
N PRO A 148 -19.70 13.23 -0.08
CA PRO A 148 -19.71 13.92 1.21
C PRO A 148 -20.31 13.10 2.36
N THR A 149 -21.01 12.00 2.06
CA THR A 149 -21.73 11.19 3.05
C THR A 149 -20.90 10.03 3.58
N ARG A 150 -20.52 9.11 2.69
CA ARG A 150 -19.80 7.86 3.03
C ARG A 150 -18.29 8.01 2.95
N GLY A 151 -17.78 9.05 2.29
CA GLY A 151 -16.36 9.21 2.02
C GLY A 151 -15.81 8.26 0.96
N ASP A 152 -16.66 7.49 0.27
CA ASP A 152 -16.29 6.72 -0.93
C ASP A 152 -16.04 7.66 -2.12
N MET A 153 -15.44 7.18 -3.21
CA MET A 153 -15.21 7.96 -4.43
C MET A 153 -16.52 8.43 -5.09
N THR A 154 -16.49 9.62 -5.68
CA THR A 154 -17.56 10.04 -6.60
C THR A 154 -17.60 9.11 -7.82
N PRO A 155 -18.74 9.00 -8.54
CA PRO A 155 -18.82 8.23 -9.78
C PRO A 155 -17.78 8.67 -10.82
N GLU A 156 -17.49 9.97 -10.91
CA GLU A 156 -16.46 10.51 -11.81
C GLU A 156 -15.06 10.04 -11.41
N SER A 157 -14.70 10.15 -10.12
CA SER A 157 -13.39 9.66 -9.64
C SER A 157 -13.25 8.15 -9.81
N ARG A 158 -14.33 7.40 -9.62
CA ARG A 158 -14.34 5.95 -9.86
C ARG A 158 -14.09 5.64 -11.34
N GLN A 159 -14.76 6.34 -12.26
CA GLN A 159 -14.55 6.19 -13.70
C GLN A 159 -13.10 6.52 -14.09
N GLN A 160 -12.52 7.60 -13.55
CA GLN A 160 -11.11 7.96 -13.81
C GLN A 160 -10.14 6.84 -13.41
N VAL A 161 -10.37 6.20 -12.25
CA VAL A 161 -9.57 5.05 -11.82
C VAL A 161 -9.81 3.85 -12.74
N GLU A 162 -11.06 3.53 -13.07
CA GLU A 162 -11.38 2.39 -13.95
C GLU A 162 -10.74 2.52 -15.33
N GLU A 163 -10.78 3.70 -15.94
CA GLU A 163 -10.14 3.98 -17.24
C GLU A 163 -8.61 3.86 -17.14
N PHE A 164 -8.01 4.38 -16.08
CA PHE A 164 -6.58 4.22 -15.83
C PHE A 164 -6.18 2.75 -15.64
N ILE A 165 -6.96 2.00 -14.86
CA ILE A 165 -6.72 0.58 -14.61
C ILE A 165 -6.83 -0.23 -15.89
N GLN A 166 -7.87 0.04 -16.69
CA GLN A 166 -8.10 -0.60 -17.98
C GLN A 166 -6.89 -0.39 -18.91
N LYS A 167 -6.51 0.86 -19.13
CA LYS A 167 -5.44 1.23 -20.07
C LYS A 167 -4.07 0.74 -19.62
N THR A 168 -3.76 0.83 -18.32
CA THR A 168 -2.41 0.59 -17.79
C THR A 168 -2.14 -0.88 -17.50
N PHE A 169 -3.12 -1.55 -16.88
CA PHE A 169 -2.95 -2.92 -16.40
C PHE A 169 -3.66 -3.93 -17.29
N VAL A 170 -4.97 -3.77 -17.49
CA VAL A 170 -5.79 -4.78 -18.17
C VAL A 170 -5.37 -4.93 -19.64
N ASP A 171 -5.28 -3.83 -20.37
CA ASP A 171 -4.89 -3.84 -21.79
C ASP A 171 -3.46 -4.37 -21.99
N ARG A 172 -2.57 -4.15 -21.02
CA ARG A 172 -1.18 -4.60 -21.06
C ARG A 172 -1.04 -6.12 -20.91
N ILE A 173 -1.98 -6.76 -20.21
CA ILE A 173 -1.91 -8.20 -19.91
C ILE A 173 -3.01 -9.04 -20.56
N LYS A 174 -3.86 -8.44 -21.41
CA LYS A 174 -4.99 -9.11 -22.06
C LYS A 174 -4.61 -10.35 -22.87
N ASP A 175 -3.38 -10.39 -23.39
CA ASP A 175 -2.87 -11.48 -24.22
C ASP A 175 -2.10 -12.53 -23.39
N LEU A 176 -1.99 -12.36 -22.06
CA LEU A 176 -1.36 -13.36 -21.20
C LEU A 176 -2.23 -14.61 -21.04
N PRO A 177 -1.62 -15.81 -21.05
CA PRO A 177 -2.36 -17.05 -20.85
C PRO A 177 -2.89 -17.20 -19.40
N GLY A 178 -3.83 -18.14 -19.23
CA GLY A 178 -4.38 -18.54 -17.94
C GLY A 178 -5.72 -17.87 -17.62
N GLU A 179 -5.97 -17.65 -16.32
CA GLU A 179 -7.20 -17.04 -15.80
C GLU A 179 -7.46 -15.67 -16.46
N PRO A 180 -8.72 -15.37 -16.87
CA PRO A 180 -9.06 -14.10 -17.50
C PRO A 180 -9.05 -12.92 -16.53
N GLU A 181 -9.42 -13.15 -15.27
CA GLU A 181 -9.42 -12.12 -14.24
C GLU A 181 -8.06 -12.07 -13.53
N LYS A 182 -7.27 -11.06 -13.89
CA LYS A 182 -5.92 -10.86 -13.35
C LYS A 182 -5.75 -9.57 -12.57
N ILE A 183 -6.71 -8.65 -12.60
CA ILE A 183 -6.62 -7.33 -11.97
C ILE A 183 -7.81 -7.10 -11.05
N MET A 184 -7.53 -6.63 -9.84
CA MET A 184 -8.50 -6.00 -8.95
C MET A 184 -7.92 -4.71 -8.41
N TRP A 185 -8.77 -3.79 -7.98
CA TRP A 185 -8.32 -2.56 -7.35
C TRP A 185 -9.33 -2.10 -6.32
N PHE A 186 -8.84 -1.32 -5.35
CA PHE A 186 -9.67 -0.66 -4.35
C PHE A 186 -8.94 0.56 -3.79
N ARG A 187 -9.71 1.49 -3.22
CA ARG A 187 -9.18 2.62 -2.45
C ARG A 187 -9.58 2.42 -0.99
N ASN A 188 -8.61 2.48 -0.09
CA ASN A 188 -8.91 2.46 1.34
C ASN A 188 -9.66 3.73 1.73
N TRP A 189 -10.74 3.55 2.50
CA TRP A 189 -11.56 4.64 3.02
C TRP A 189 -10.73 5.42 4.04
N THR A 190 -11.02 6.70 4.26
CA THR A 190 -10.19 7.61 5.08
C THR A 190 -9.82 7.05 6.46
N ALA A 191 -10.69 6.24 7.09
CA ALA A 191 -10.44 5.63 8.40
C ALA A 191 -9.44 4.46 8.39
N LEU A 192 -9.20 3.83 7.24
CA LEU A 192 -8.33 2.64 7.09
C LEU A 192 -7.00 2.96 6.39
N GLN A 193 -6.78 4.20 5.96
CA GLN A 193 -5.54 4.60 5.30
C GLN A 193 -4.38 4.63 6.28
N SER A 194 -3.35 3.80 6.02
CA SER A 194 -2.10 3.82 6.79
C SER A 194 -1.25 5.08 6.54
N VAL A 195 -1.47 5.74 5.40
CA VAL A 195 -0.73 6.95 4.98
C VAL A 195 -1.74 8.07 4.70
N PRO A 196 -2.40 8.60 5.74
CA PRO A 196 -3.42 9.62 5.56
C PRO A 196 -2.80 10.86 4.92
N GLY A 197 -3.49 11.40 3.91
CA GLY A 197 -3.05 12.61 3.22
C GLY A 197 -2.23 12.38 1.96
N LEU A 198 -1.80 11.17 1.62
CA LEU A 198 -1.31 10.86 0.26
C LEU A 198 -2.39 10.10 -0.50
N GLU A 199 -2.74 10.56 -1.71
CA GLU A 199 -3.76 9.90 -2.52
C GLU A 199 -3.21 8.63 -3.15
N HIS A 200 -3.91 7.51 -3.00
CA HIS A 200 -3.46 6.23 -3.54
C HIS A 200 -4.58 5.24 -3.80
N VAL A 201 -4.35 4.38 -4.79
CA VAL A 201 -5.19 3.23 -5.14
C VAL A 201 -4.36 1.96 -4.99
N HIS A 202 -4.93 0.94 -4.35
CA HIS A 202 -4.32 -0.38 -4.29
C HIS A 202 -4.72 -1.17 -5.53
N VAL A 203 -3.76 -1.85 -6.14
CA VAL A 203 -3.98 -2.74 -7.28
C VAL A 203 -3.44 -4.12 -6.92
N LEU A 204 -4.28 -5.13 -7.08
CA LEU A 204 -3.91 -6.53 -6.90
C LEU A 204 -3.81 -7.17 -8.28
N VAL A 205 -2.71 -7.88 -8.52
CA VAL A 205 -2.43 -8.54 -9.79
C VAL A 205 -2.22 -10.02 -9.58
N ARG A 206 -2.81 -10.89 -10.40
CA ARG A 206 -2.72 -12.35 -10.26
C ARG A 206 -1.97 -12.99 -11.40
N ASN A 207 -0.93 -13.76 -11.06
CA ASN A 207 -0.11 -14.54 -11.99
C ASN A 207 0.40 -13.68 -13.16
N VAL A 208 0.81 -12.44 -12.85
CA VAL A 208 1.46 -11.54 -13.80
C VAL A 208 2.97 -11.78 -13.74
N PRO A 209 3.63 -12.00 -14.89
CA PRO A 209 5.09 -12.14 -14.97
C PRO A 209 5.85 -10.99 -14.30
N GLU A 210 6.98 -11.30 -13.65
CA GLU A 210 7.78 -10.34 -12.89
C GLU A 210 8.31 -9.19 -13.76
N ASP A 211 8.65 -9.46 -15.03
CA ASP A 211 9.11 -8.45 -15.98
C ASP A 211 8.06 -7.38 -16.26
N ILE A 212 6.78 -7.77 -16.35
CA ILE A 212 5.67 -6.83 -16.50
C ILE A 212 5.45 -6.02 -15.22
N VAL A 213 5.55 -6.67 -14.05
CA VAL A 213 5.47 -5.95 -12.77
C VAL A 213 6.60 -4.93 -12.65
N ARG A 214 7.83 -5.30 -13.03
CA ARG A 214 9.00 -4.40 -13.06
C ARG A 214 8.83 -3.26 -14.05
N GLU A 215 8.21 -3.51 -15.21
CA GLU A 215 7.86 -2.47 -16.18
C GLU A 215 6.94 -1.42 -15.55
N TRP A 216 5.91 -1.83 -14.81
CA TRP A 216 5.01 -0.89 -14.14
C TRP A 216 5.68 -0.11 -13.01
N THR A 217 6.63 -0.71 -12.29
CA THR A 217 7.19 -0.14 -11.06
C THR A 217 8.57 0.48 -11.22
N ASP A 218 9.04 0.67 -12.46
CA ASP A 218 10.39 1.09 -12.80
C ASP A 218 11.49 0.22 -12.15
N GLY A 219 11.16 -1.04 -11.84
CA GLY A 219 12.03 -1.97 -11.14
C GLY A 219 12.35 -1.60 -9.68
N VAL A 220 11.64 -0.64 -9.08
CA VAL A 220 11.84 -0.26 -7.67
C VAL A 220 11.38 -1.41 -6.77
N PRO A 221 12.26 -2.01 -5.95
CA PRO A 221 11.89 -3.12 -5.08
C PRO A 221 11.08 -2.65 -3.85
N PRO A 222 10.24 -3.53 -3.26
CA PRO A 222 9.53 -3.22 -2.03
C PRO A 222 10.43 -3.39 -0.81
N LEU A 223 10.21 -2.59 0.23
CA LEU A 223 11.10 -2.57 1.40
C LEU A 223 11.06 -3.82 2.28
N HIS A 224 9.93 -4.53 2.37
CA HIS A 224 9.84 -5.71 3.26
C HIS A 224 10.86 -6.81 2.88
N GLU A 225 11.24 -6.93 1.61
CA GLU A 225 12.26 -7.87 1.15
C GLU A 225 13.65 -7.49 1.67
N GLU A 226 13.99 -6.20 1.65
CA GLU A 226 15.25 -5.69 2.17
C GLU A 226 15.34 -5.91 3.69
N VAL A 227 14.25 -5.63 4.42
CA VAL A 227 14.18 -5.82 5.88
C VAL A 227 14.30 -7.30 6.26
N ALA A 228 13.75 -8.22 5.46
CA ALA A 228 13.87 -9.66 5.70
C ALA A 228 15.30 -10.19 5.47
N GLN A 229 16.03 -9.65 4.49
CA GLN A 229 17.40 -10.07 4.17
C GLN A 229 18.40 -9.72 5.28
N PHE A 230 18.22 -8.60 5.98
CA PHE A 230 19.07 -8.21 7.12
C PHE A 230 18.96 -9.17 8.32
N GLN A 231 17.90 -9.99 8.38
CA GLN A 231 17.69 -10.96 9.46
C GLN A 231 18.25 -12.35 9.13
N HIS A 232 18.36 -12.74 7.86
CA HIS A 232 18.93 -14.04 7.44
C HIS A 232 20.47 -14.05 7.33
N GLN A 233 21.12 -12.89 7.36
CA GLN A 233 22.58 -12.75 7.36
C GLN A 233 23.18 -12.56 8.76
N ARG A 234 22.39 -12.80 9.82
CA ARG A 234 22.84 -12.76 11.22
C ARG A 234 22.66 -14.11 11.88
#